data_AF-I0HIY8-F1
#
_entry.id   AF-I0HIY8-F1
#
_cell.length_a   1.000
_cell.length_b   1.000
_cell.length_c   1.000
_cell.angle_alpha   90.00
_cell.angle_beta   90.00
_cell.angle_gamma   90.00
#
_symmetry.space_group_name_H-M   'P 1'
#
loop_
_entity.id
_entity.type
_entity.pdbx_description
1 polymer ?
#
loop_
_entity_poly.entity_id
_entity_poly.type
_entity_poly.pdbx_seq_one_letter_code
_entity_poly.pdbx_strand_id
1 'polypeptide(L)'
;MNAERGRGAVLHLSAVLILIAGAMWWWRAAPREPVDDRLLGWRRTAEQLLPESGEQQMSGTVAVTDGEGHEEVAAVGSGEFLVSVVCAGDDGSRVRVSLGARETGRGMRCSGSRTPEVFSVGLADELHLRVNVEKAGPVVFRYTLQRLNS
;
A
#
# COMPACT_ATOMS: atom_id res chain seq x y z
N MET A 1 -2.39 62.60 -6.27
CA MET A 1 -1.80 61.41 -5.60
C MET A 1 -2.52 60.10 -5.99
N ASN A 2 -2.86 59.86 -7.27
CA ASN A 2 -3.58 58.64 -7.70
C ASN A 2 -2.84 57.80 -8.78
N ALA A 3 -1.75 58.30 -9.37
CA ALA A 3 -1.06 57.61 -10.45
C ALA A 3 -0.09 56.51 -9.97
N GLU A 4 0.47 56.63 -8.75
CA GLU A 4 1.46 55.67 -8.23
C GLU A 4 0.81 54.37 -7.69
N ARG A 5 -0.42 54.45 -7.15
CA ARG A 5 -1.15 53.27 -6.67
C ARG A 5 -1.59 52.35 -7.82
N GLY A 6 -1.86 52.91 -9.00
CA GLY A 6 -2.23 52.12 -10.18
C GLY A 6 -1.07 51.27 -10.72
N ARG A 7 0.17 51.78 -10.66
CA ARG A 7 1.35 51.05 -11.14
C ARG A 7 1.72 49.87 -10.24
N GLY A 8 1.62 50.02 -8.92
CA GLY A 8 1.82 48.92 -7.98
C GLY A 8 0.80 47.79 -8.18
N ALA A 9 -0.47 48.13 -8.35
CA ALA A 9 -1.53 47.15 -8.60
C ALA A 9 -1.29 46.35 -9.89
N VAL A 10 -0.86 47.02 -10.97
CA VAL A 10 -0.56 46.36 -12.24
C VAL A 10 0.62 45.39 -12.10
N LEU A 11 1.68 45.77 -11.38
CA LEU A 11 2.84 44.89 -11.15
C LEU A 11 2.48 43.65 -10.35
N HIS A 12 1.69 43.79 -9.28
CA HIS A 12 1.25 42.64 -8.48
C HIS A 12 0.33 41.71 -9.27
N LEU A 13 -0.58 42.25 -10.07
CA LEU A 13 -1.50 41.46 -10.89
C LEU A 13 -0.74 40.69 -11.98
N SER A 14 0.29 41.30 -12.55
CA SER A 14 1.21 40.67 -13.52
C SER A 14 2.00 39.52 -12.87
N ALA A 15 2.54 39.75 -11.67
CA ALA A 15 3.29 38.73 -10.94
C ALA A 15 2.41 37.53 -10.58
N VAL A 16 1.17 37.77 -10.13
CA VAL A 16 0.19 36.70 -9.86
C VAL A 16 -0.11 35.89 -11.12
N LEU A 17 -0.31 36.54 -12.26
CA LEU A 17 -0.54 35.83 -13.54
C LEU A 17 0.66 34.97 -13.94
N ILE A 18 1.88 35.48 -13.78
CA ILE A 18 3.11 34.72 -14.05
C ILE A 18 3.22 33.50 -13.13
N LEU A 19 2.91 33.64 -11.84
CA LEU A 19 2.93 32.55 -10.88
C LEU A 19 1.89 31.48 -11.22
N ILE A 20 0.66 31.87 -11.58
CA ILE A 20 -0.40 30.93 -11.97
C ILE A 20 0.00 30.19 -13.26
N ALA A 21 0.49 30.91 -14.26
CA ALA A 21 0.95 30.30 -15.51
C ALA A 21 2.12 29.34 -15.27
N GLY A 22 3.08 29.71 -14.43
CA GLY A 22 4.20 28.89 -14.03
C GLY A 22 3.76 27.62 -13.28
N ALA A 23 2.86 27.76 -12.30
CA ALA A 23 2.31 26.63 -11.54
C ALA A 23 1.52 25.67 -12.46
N MET A 24 0.73 26.22 -13.38
CA MET A 24 -0.06 25.43 -14.33
C MET A 24 0.85 24.72 -15.33
N TRP A 25 1.89 25.38 -15.83
CA TRP A 25 2.89 24.77 -16.70
C TRP A 25 3.65 23.67 -15.97
N TRP A 26 4.10 23.93 -14.74
CA TRP A 26 4.76 22.92 -13.90
C TRP A 26 3.88 21.71 -13.68
N TRP A 27 2.61 21.91 -13.32
CA TRP A 27 1.65 20.82 -13.16
C TRP A 27 1.48 20.01 -14.45
N ARG A 28 1.42 20.68 -15.60
CA ARG A 28 1.22 20.02 -16.89
C ARG A 28 2.47 19.32 -17.41
N ALA A 29 3.64 19.86 -17.09
CA ALA A 29 4.95 19.36 -17.49
C ALA A 29 5.50 18.32 -16.50
N ALA A 30 4.97 18.26 -15.27
CA ALA A 30 5.25 17.20 -14.34
C ALA A 30 4.94 15.87 -15.03
N PRO A 31 5.94 14.98 -15.18
CA PRO A 31 5.69 13.64 -15.68
C PRO A 31 4.62 13.02 -14.80
N ARG A 32 3.50 12.63 -15.39
CA ARG A 32 2.58 11.74 -14.69
C ARG A 32 3.35 10.43 -14.57
N GLU A 33 3.74 10.07 -13.35
CA GLU A 33 4.25 8.73 -13.13
C GLU A 33 3.23 7.76 -13.71
N PRO A 34 3.65 6.85 -14.61
CA PRO A 34 2.73 5.87 -15.14
C PRO A 34 2.19 5.08 -13.95
N VAL A 35 0.89 5.23 -13.69
CA VAL A 35 0.19 4.34 -12.75
C VAL A 35 0.44 2.94 -13.31
N ASP A 36 1.18 2.12 -12.56
CA ASP A 36 1.55 0.81 -13.04
C ASP A 36 0.30 -0.07 -13.11
N ASP A 37 -0.28 -0.19 -14.31
CA ASP A 37 -1.50 -0.95 -14.58
C ASP A 37 -1.36 -2.42 -14.10
N ARG A 38 -0.11 -2.92 -13.97
CA ARG A 38 0.18 -4.24 -13.42
C ARG A 38 -0.27 -4.35 -11.97
N LEU A 39 -0.07 -3.31 -11.15
CA LEU A 39 -0.49 -3.29 -9.75
C LEU A 39 -2.01 -3.41 -9.62
N LEU A 40 -2.76 -2.76 -10.50
CA LEU A 40 -4.22 -2.88 -10.53
C LEU A 40 -4.68 -4.29 -10.93
N GLY A 41 -3.96 -4.94 -11.84
CA GLY A 41 -4.21 -6.33 -12.23
C GLY A 41 -3.91 -7.31 -11.10
N TRP A 42 -2.77 -7.15 -10.43
CA TRP A 42 -2.36 -7.98 -9.30
C TRP A 42 -3.27 -7.79 -8.10
N ARG A 43 -3.71 -6.57 -7.82
CA ARG A 43 -4.69 -6.28 -6.78
C ARG A 43 -6.00 -7.03 -7.00
N ARG A 44 -6.58 -6.92 -8.19
CA ARG A 44 -7.80 -7.66 -8.54
C ARG A 44 -7.61 -9.17 -8.44
N THR A 45 -6.46 -9.68 -8.88
CA THR A 45 -6.14 -11.11 -8.78
C THR A 45 -6.05 -11.55 -7.33
N ALA A 46 -5.37 -10.77 -6.47
CA ALA A 46 -5.26 -11.06 -5.04
C ALA A 46 -6.64 -11.06 -4.36
N GLU A 47 -7.48 -10.07 -4.65
CA GLU A 47 -8.85 -9.95 -4.14
C GLU A 47 -9.74 -11.12 -4.60
N GLN A 48 -9.54 -11.64 -5.82
CA GLN A 48 -10.23 -12.83 -6.30
C GLN A 48 -9.77 -14.12 -5.64
N LEU A 49 -8.46 -14.25 -5.38
CA LEU A 49 -7.87 -15.43 -4.75
C LEU A 49 -8.18 -15.52 -3.26
N LEU A 50 -8.34 -14.37 -2.61
CA LEU A 50 -8.65 -14.29 -1.19
C LEU A 50 -9.82 -13.32 -0.95
N PRO A 51 -11.06 -13.70 -1.32
CA PRO A 51 -12.20 -12.81 -1.21
C PRO A 51 -12.52 -12.43 0.25
N GLU A 52 -13.10 -11.25 0.42
CA GLU A 52 -13.64 -10.86 1.74
C GLU A 52 -14.87 -11.68 2.05
N SER A 53 -14.97 -12.11 3.30
CA SER A 53 -16.12 -12.84 3.83
C SER A 53 -16.58 -12.18 5.12
N GLY A 54 -17.89 -12.23 5.42
CA GLY A 54 -18.46 -11.59 6.61
C GLY A 54 -17.96 -12.12 7.96
N GLU A 55 -17.22 -13.22 7.98
CA GLU A 55 -16.62 -13.80 9.19
C GLU A 55 -15.21 -13.29 9.50
N GLN A 56 -14.62 -12.48 8.60
CA GLN A 56 -13.29 -11.91 8.80
C GLN A 56 -13.35 -10.75 9.79
N GLN A 57 -12.42 -10.73 10.74
CA GLN A 57 -12.26 -9.61 11.66
C GLN A 57 -11.54 -8.44 10.97
N MET A 58 -10.64 -8.74 10.04
CA MET A 58 -9.88 -7.74 9.29
C MET A 58 -9.44 -8.29 7.94
N SER A 59 -9.29 -7.42 6.96
CA SER A 59 -8.62 -7.73 5.71
C SER A 59 -7.96 -6.48 5.17
N GLY A 60 -6.91 -6.66 4.37
CA GLY A 60 -6.16 -5.56 3.81
C GLY A 60 -5.51 -5.95 2.49
N THR A 61 -5.33 -4.97 1.61
CA THR A 61 -4.58 -5.13 0.37
C THR A 61 -3.65 -3.95 0.18
N VAL A 62 -2.36 -4.24 0.09
CA VAL A 62 -1.29 -3.25 0.09
C VAL A 62 -0.40 -3.48 -1.11
N ALA A 63 -0.07 -2.41 -1.82
CA ALA A 63 0.99 -2.41 -2.82
C ALA A 63 2.28 -1.94 -2.14
N VAL A 64 3.35 -2.72 -2.28
CA VAL A 64 4.68 -2.42 -1.73
C VAL A 64 5.65 -2.30 -2.89
N THR A 65 6.35 -1.17 -2.97
CA THR A 65 7.34 -0.88 -4.00
C THR A 65 8.69 -1.54 -3.66
N ASP A 66 9.61 -1.57 -4.62
CA ASP A 66 10.93 -2.18 -4.40
C ASP A 66 11.74 -1.41 -3.35
N GLY A 67 12.43 -2.14 -2.47
CA GLY A 67 13.22 -1.57 -1.38
C GLY A 67 12.42 -0.94 -0.23
N GLU A 68 11.09 -0.90 -0.33
CA GLU A 68 10.20 -0.43 0.74
C GLU A 68 9.62 -1.59 1.55
N GLY A 69 9.22 -1.25 2.78
CA GLY A 69 8.48 -2.12 3.68
C GLY A 69 7.16 -1.44 4.06
N HIS A 70 6.15 -2.25 4.29
CA HIS A 70 4.89 -1.80 4.87
C HIS A 70 4.78 -2.32 6.31
N GLU A 71 4.35 -1.46 7.22
CA GLU A 71 4.05 -1.83 8.60
C GLU A 71 2.67 -1.30 8.97
N GLU A 72 1.85 -2.21 9.51
CA GLU A 72 0.50 -1.95 9.96
C GLU A 72 0.36 -2.49 11.38
N VAL A 73 -0.10 -1.64 12.29
CA VAL A 73 -0.46 -2.03 13.66
C VAL A 73 -1.95 -1.77 13.83
N ALA A 74 -2.69 -2.82 14.15
CA ALA A 74 -4.14 -2.74 14.29
C ALA A 74 -4.58 -3.41 15.59
N ALA A 75 -5.47 -2.76 16.33
CA ALA A 75 -6.08 -3.35 17.52
C ALA A 75 -6.99 -4.51 17.12
N VAL A 76 -6.76 -5.68 17.71
CA VAL A 76 -7.54 -6.90 17.53
C VAL A 76 -7.83 -7.50 18.89
N GLY A 77 -8.99 -8.12 19.09
CA GLY A 77 -9.25 -8.75 20.40
C GLY A 77 -8.34 -9.97 20.62
N SER A 78 -7.93 -10.25 21.87
CA SER A 78 -7.13 -11.44 22.19
C SER A 78 -7.72 -12.76 21.72
N GLY A 79 -6.84 -13.68 21.30
CA GLY A 79 -7.20 -15.03 20.92
C GLY A 79 -6.37 -15.62 19.78
N GLU A 80 -6.80 -16.77 19.29
CA GLU A 80 -6.22 -17.44 18.13
C GLU A 80 -6.89 -16.96 16.85
N PHE A 81 -6.08 -16.73 15.83
CA PHE A 81 -6.52 -16.22 14.54
C PHE A 81 -5.96 -17.05 13.40
N LEU A 82 -6.81 -17.29 12.42
CA LEU A 82 -6.42 -17.80 11.12
C LEU A 82 -6.05 -16.63 10.22
N VAL A 83 -4.79 -16.56 9.82
CA VAL A 83 -4.29 -15.60 8.84
C VAL A 83 -4.19 -16.30 7.50
N SER A 84 -4.88 -15.76 6.50
CA SER A 84 -4.70 -16.17 5.11
C SER A 84 -4.03 -15.03 4.36
N VAL A 85 -3.03 -15.35 3.54
CA VAL A 85 -2.22 -14.36 2.84
C VAL A 85 -1.96 -14.79 1.41
N VAL A 86 -1.94 -13.83 0.50
CA VAL A 86 -1.57 -14.04 -0.90
C VAL A 86 -0.72 -12.88 -1.38
N CYS A 87 0.28 -13.16 -2.20
CA CYS A 87 1.14 -12.17 -2.80
C CYS A 87 1.18 -12.33 -4.32
N ALA A 88 1.21 -11.22 -5.03
CA ALA A 88 1.35 -11.17 -6.49
C ALA A 88 2.39 -10.11 -6.87
N GLY A 89 3.37 -10.50 -7.69
CA GLY A 89 4.39 -9.60 -8.22
C GLY A 89 5.03 -10.18 -9.48
N ASP A 90 6.06 -9.49 -9.95
CA ASP A 90 6.89 -9.91 -11.09
C ASP A 90 7.72 -11.17 -10.78
N ASP A 91 8.31 -11.76 -11.82
CA ASP A 91 9.10 -12.97 -11.68
C ASP A 91 10.32 -12.77 -10.77
N GLY A 92 10.48 -13.69 -9.82
CA GLY A 92 11.51 -13.60 -8.79
C GLY A 92 11.13 -12.75 -7.57
N SER A 93 9.97 -12.08 -7.58
CA SER A 93 9.48 -11.31 -6.42
C SER A 93 9.25 -12.19 -5.20
N ARG A 94 9.75 -11.72 -4.05
CA ARG A 94 9.63 -12.38 -2.75
C ARG A 94 9.40 -11.34 -1.65
N VAL A 95 8.51 -11.66 -0.71
CA VAL A 95 8.25 -10.85 0.49
C VAL A 95 8.56 -11.62 1.76
N ARG A 96 8.85 -10.90 2.83
CA ARG A 96 8.87 -11.41 4.21
C ARG A 96 7.75 -10.78 5.01
N VAL A 97 6.90 -11.62 5.59
CA VAL A 97 5.71 -11.22 6.37
C VAL A 97 5.90 -11.59 7.84
N SER A 98 5.93 -10.61 8.73
CA SER A 98 5.89 -10.80 10.19
C SER A 98 4.53 -10.38 10.73
N LEU A 99 4.00 -11.09 11.73
CA LEU A 99 2.67 -10.82 12.32
C LEU A 99 2.70 -10.55 13.83
N GLY A 100 3.89 -10.35 14.38
CA GLY A 100 4.10 -9.95 15.77
C GLY A 100 5.32 -9.04 15.91
N ALA A 101 5.37 -8.26 16.99
CA ALA A 101 6.39 -7.22 17.20
C ALA A 101 7.84 -7.74 17.20
N ARG A 102 8.06 -9.03 17.50
CA ARG A 102 9.40 -9.66 17.58
C ARG A 102 9.56 -10.90 16.69
N GLU A 103 8.66 -11.12 15.74
CA GLU A 103 8.72 -12.33 14.91
C GLU A 103 9.67 -12.20 13.70
N THR A 104 10.48 -13.24 13.50
CA THR A 104 11.26 -13.42 12.27
C THR A 104 10.32 -13.92 11.17
N GLY A 105 9.77 -12.97 10.42
CA GLY A 105 8.68 -13.20 9.47
C GLY A 105 8.91 -14.33 8.46
N ARG A 106 7.80 -14.82 7.89
CA ARG A 106 7.74 -15.87 6.88
C ARG A 106 8.04 -15.32 5.49
N GLY A 107 9.00 -15.93 4.79
CA GLY A 107 9.29 -15.61 3.40
C GLY A 107 8.29 -16.27 2.45
N MET A 108 7.69 -15.49 1.55
CA MET A 108 6.69 -15.93 0.57
C MET A 108 7.09 -15.52 -0.84
N ARG A 109 6.82 -16.38 -1.82
CA ARG A 109 7.01 -16.06 -3.25
C ARG A 109 5.77 -15.35 -3.78
N CYS A 110 5.98 -14.23 -4.47
CA CYS A 110 4.92 -13.47 -5.14
C CYS A 110 4.83 -13.79 -6.65
N SER A 111 5.81 -14.54 -7.16
CA SER A 111 5.91 -15.03 -8.53
C SER A 111 5.41 -16.47 -8.67
N GLY A 112 4.90 -16.81 -9.86
CA GLY A 112 4.44 -18.17 -10.19
C GLY A 112 3.05 -18.51 -9.63
N SER A 113 2.92 -19.66 -8.96
CA SER A 113 1.64 -20.15 -8.42
C SER A 113 1.21 -19.31 -7.21
N ARG A 114 0.14 -18.53 -7.38
CA ARG A 114 -0.40 -17.59 -6.38
C ARG A 114 -1.44 -18.28 -5.50
N THR A 115 -1.05 -19.32 -4.79
CA THR A 115 -1.93 -20.01 -3.84
C THR A 115 -1.92 -19.28 -2.50
N PRO A 116 -3.09 -18.98 -1.90
CA PRO A 116 -3.13 -18.44 -0.55
C PRO A 116 -2.43 -19.36 0.44
N GLU A 117 -1.54 -18.80 1.25
CA GLU A 117 -0.95 -19.49 2.40
C GLU A 117 -1.79 -19.19 3.64
N VAL A 118 -2.04 -20.21 4.46
CA VAL A 118 -2.90 -20.11 5.64
C VAL A 118 -2.14 -20.63 6.86
N PHE A 119 -2.20 -19.91 7.97
CA PHE A 119 -1.57 -20.32 9.22
C PHE A 119 -2.26 -19.68 10.45
N SER A 120 -2.04 -20.26 11.62
CA SER A 120 -2.58 -19.78 12.91
C SER A 120 -1.59 -18.86 13.60
N VAL A 121 -2.08 -17.80 14.23
CA VAL A 121 -1.30 -16.93 15.12
C VAL A 121 -2.12 -16.60 16.37
N GLY A 122 -1.48 -16.68 17.53
CA GLY A 122 -2.03 -16.17 18.78
C GLY A 122 -1.71 -14.69 18.91
N LEU A 123 -2.73 -13.84 19.05
CA LEU A 123 -2.56 -12.39 19.23
C LEU A 123 -3.03 -11.98 20.62
N ALA A 124 -2.29 -11.04 21.22
CA ALA A 124 -2.64 -10.44 22.51
C ALA A 124 -3.74 -9.40 22.30
N ASP A 125 -3.44 -8.16 21.92
CA ASP A 125 -4.49 -7.16 21.63
C ASP A 125 -4.22 -6.36 20.35
N GLU A 126 -3.11 -6.69 19.68
CA GLU A 126 -2.63 -5.98 18.51
C GLU A 126 -2.08 -6.98 17.49
N LEU A 127 -2.38 -6.71 16.23
CA LEU A 127 -1.68 -7.29 15.11
C LEU A 127 -0.54 -6.35 14.72
N HIS A 128 0.69 -6.87 14.65
CA HIS A 128 1.82 -6.16 14.07
C HIS A 128 2.19 -6.81 12.73
N LEU A 129 1.56 -6.36 11.66
CA LEU A 129 1.84 -6.82 10.30
C LEU A 129 3.02 -6.02 9.74
N ARG A 130 4.10 -6.71 9.36
CA ARG A 130 5.20 -6.11 8.60
C ARG A 130 5.46 -6.90 7.33
N VAL A 131 5.43 -6.24 6.19
CA VAL A 131 5.68 -6.82 4.86
C VAL A 131 6.90 -6.14 4.26
N ASN A 132 7.97 -6.89 4.02
CA ASN A 132 9.19 -6.37 3.39
C ASN A 132 9.44 -7.06 2.06
N VAL A 133 9.73 -6.31 1.00
CA VAL A 133 10.13 -6.88 -0.29
C VAL A 133 11.61 -7.28 -0.20
N GLU A 134 11.92 -8.56 -0.37
CA GLU A 134 13.30 -9.06 -0.28
C GLU A 134 14.07 -8.94 -1.59
N LYS A 135 13.38 -9.15 -2.72
CA LYS A 135 13.97 -9.17 -4.05
C LYS A 135 12.90 -8.89 -5.09
N ALA A 136 13.19 -7.98 -6.02
CA ALA A 136 12.34 -7.52 -7.12
C ALA A 136 10.95 -7.04 -6.65
N GLY A 137 10.75 -5.74 -6.58
CA GLY A 137 9.44 -5.09 -6.49
C GLY A 137 8.99 -4.50 -7.84
N PRO A 138 7.73 -4.04 -7.96
CA PRO A 138 6.72 -3.92 -6.91
C PRO A 138 5.85 -5.18 -6.73
N VAL A 139 5.17 -5.29 -5.59
CA VAL A 139 4.29 -6.42 -5.24
C VAL A 139 2.97 -5.95 -4.65
N VAL A 140 1.92 -6.75 -4.81
CA VAL A 140 0.66 -6.60 -4.09
C VAL A 140 0.52 -7.74 -3.10
N PHE A 141 0.37 -7.38 -1.83
CA PHE A 141 0.12 -8.30 -0.73
C PHE A 141 -1.32 -8.13 -0.25
N ARG A 142 -2.03 -9.23 -0.07
CA ARG A 142 -3.36 -9.25 0.51
C ARG A 142 -3.41 -10.25 1.65
N TYR A 143 -4.12 -9.86 2.70
CA TYR A 143 -4.33 -10.71 3.86
C TYR A 143 -5.77 -10.64 4.34
N THR A 144 -6.20 -11.70 5.01
CA THR A 144 -7.44 -11.76 5.78
C THR A 144 -7.14 -12.38 7.13
N LEU A 145 -7.76 -11.82 8.17
CA LEU A 145 -7.66 -12.26 9.55
C LEU A 145 -9.04 -12.73 10.00
N GLN A 146 -9.15 -14.00 10.35
CA GLN A 146 -10.37 -14.59 10.89
C GLN A 146 -10.11 -15.11 12.30
N ARG A 147 -11.03 -14.83 13.22
CA ARG A 147 -10.95 -15.39 14.57
C ARG A 147 -11.24 -16.89 14.51
N LEU A 148 -10.37 -17.69 15.09
CA LEU A 148 -10.68 -19.09 15.33
C LEU A 148 -11.65 -19.13 16.52
N ASN A 149 -12.92 -19.38 16.25
CA ASN A 149 -13.90 -19.62 17.30
C ASN A 149 -13.53 -20.93 18.01
N SER A 150 -12.93 -20.81 19.20
CA SER A 150 -12.81 -21.90 20.16
C SER A 150 -14.11 -22.09 20.93
#